data_AF-A0A381VCR5-F1
#
_entry.id   AF-A0A381VCR5-F1
#
_cell.length_a   1.000
_cell.length_b   1.000
_cell.length_c   1.000
_cell.angle_alpha   90.00
_cell.angle_beta   90.00
_cell.angle_gamma   90.00
#
_symmetry.space_group_name_H-M   'P 1'
#
loop_
_entity.id
_entity.type
_entity.pdbx_description
1 polymer ?
#
loop_
_entity_poly.entity_id
_entity_poly.type
_entity_poly.pdbx_seq_one_letter_code
_entity_poly.pdbx_strand_id
1 'polypeptide(L)'
;MDKHNTLTLATSSDGKPWAATVFFVSDKNLSLYFVSDHRTRHGRDMQKNARVVATVNADCDNWHDVRGLQIDGTASIINGLARAKALALYLAKFPQIDALFASPKGEHEETIAERLK
;
A
#
# COMPACT_ATOMS: atom_id res chain seq x y z
N MET A 1 11.74 6.72 -3.32
CA MET A 1 10.74 5.75 -2.82
C MET A 1 11.04 4.32 -3.23
N ASP A 2 11.68 4.09 -4.36
CA ASP A 2 11.90 2.75 -4.94
C ASP A 2 12.70 1.77 -4.06
N LYS A 3 13.48 2.26 -3.10
CA LYS A 3 14.26 1.42 -2.16
C LYS A 3 13.48 0.93 -0.93
N HIS A 4 12.26 1.42 -0.68
CA HIS A 4 11.44 1.01 0.47
C HIS A 4 10.25 0.19 -0.01
N ASN A 5 10.00 -0.94 0.63
CA ASN A 5 8.92 -1.84 0.23
C ASN A 5 7.61 -1.57 0.96
N THR A 6 7.70 -1.09 2.20
CA THR A 6 6.57 -0.90 3.08
C THR A 6 6.46 0.53 3.56
N LEU A 7 5.23 0.93 3.90
CA LEU A 7 4.94 2.15 4.62
C LEU A 7 4.01 1.86 5.78
N THR A 8 4.05 2.70 6.81
CA THR A 8 3.04 2.70 7.88
C THR A 8 1.95 3.67 7.49
N LEU A 9 0.76 3.14 7.20
CA LEU A 9 -0.44 3.89 6.90
C LEU A 9 -1.22 4.13 8.19
N ALA A 10 -1.50 5.38 8.51
CA ALA A 10 -2.38 5.74 9.60
C ALA A 10 -3.71 6.30 9.07
N THR A 11 -4.79 5.80 9.67
CA THR A 11 -6.18 6.10 9.35
C THR A 11 -6.90 6.48 10.64
N SER A 12 -8.06 7.14 10.54
CA SER A 12 -8.90 7.38 11.71
C SER A 12 -10.39 7.30 11.38
N SER A 13 -11.14 6.65 12.26
CA SER A 13 -12.61 6.66 12.25
C SER A 13 -13.09 7.03 13.64
N ASP A 14 -14.11 7.88 13.73
CA ASP A 14 -14.76 8.24 15.00
C ASP A 14 -13.77 8.76 16.07
N GLY A 15 -12.76 9.53 15.62
CA GLY A 15 -11.70 10.08 16.47
C GLY A 15 -10.66 9.06 16.96
N LYS A 16 -10.72 7.80 16.53
CA LYS A 16 -9.80 6.74 16.95
C LYS A 16 -8.78 6.46 15.85
N PRO A 17 -7.46 6.68 16.11
CA PRO A 17 -6.43 6.38 15.13
C PRO A 17 -6.22 4.86 15.00
N TRP A 18 -5.71 4.45 13.85
CA TRP A 18 -5.24 3.11 13.56
C TRP A 18 -4.05 3.17 12.62
N ALA A 19 -3.03 2.34 12.86
CA ALA A 19 -1.86 2.22 12.00
C ALA A 19 -1.73 0.80 11.46
N ALA A 20 -1.40 0.67 10.18
CA ALA A 20 -1.18 -0.60 9.51
C ALA A 20 0.01 -0.51 8.56
N THR A 21 0.85 -1.56 8.54
CA THR A 21 1.92 -1.68 7.55
C THR A 21 1.33 -2.20 6.24
N VAL A 22 1.66 -1.54 5.13
CA VAL A 22 1.27 -1.98 3.78
C VAL A 22 2.48 -1.99 2.85
N PHE A 23 2.50 -2.92 1.89
CA PHE A 23 3.39 -2.84 0.74
C PHE A 23 2.92 -1.74 -0.21
N PHE A 24 3.85 -1.01 -0.81
CA PHE A 24 3.50 0.09 -1.70
C PHE A 24 4.46 0.23 -2.89
N VAL A 25 4.00 0.90 -3.93
CA VAL A 25 4.80 1.41 -5.04
C VAL A 25 4.50 2.90 -5.24
N SER A 26 5.42 3.63 -5.87
CA SER A 26 5.22 5.02 -6.25
C SER A 26 5.44 5.21 -7.75
N ASP A 27 4.70 6.13 -8.37
CA ASP A 27 5.07 6.62 -9.71
C ASP A 27 6.12 7.76 -9.63
N LYS A 28 6.48 8.29 -10.80
CA LYS A 28 7.43 9.42 -10.92
C LYS A 28 6.91 10.74 -10.32
N ASN A 29 5.59 10.86 -10.17
CA ASN A 29 4.94 12.03 -9.59
C ASN A 29 4.74 11.88 -8.07
N LEU A 30 5.32 10.84 -7.46
CA LEU A 30 5.19 10.49 -6.05
C LEU A 30 3.76 10.15 -5.61
N SER A 31 2.92 9.73 -6.56
CA SER A 31 1.64 9.09 -6.23
C SER A 31 1.92 7.72 -5.65
N LEU A 32 1.36 7.42 -4.46
CA LEU A 32 1.56 6.14 -3.79
C LEU A 32 0.40 5.20 -4.04
N TYR A 33 0.72 3.94 -4.33
CA TYR A 33 -0.25 2.89 -4.60
C TYR A 33 0.03 1.70 -3.69
N PHE A 34 -1.02 1.17 -3.09
CA PHE A 34 -0.97 -0.04 -2.26
C PHE A 34 -2.25 -0.85 -2.50
N VAL A 35 -2.22 -2.13 -2.15
CA VAL A 35 -3.36 -3.03 -2.23
C VAL A 35 -3.85 -3.34 -0.82
N SER A 36 -5.15 -3.30 -0.62
CA SER A 36 -5.76 -3.69 0.65
C SER A 36 -7.16 -4.23 0.46
N ASP A 37 -7.55 -5.19 1.30
CA ASP A 37 -8.93 -5.65 1.40
C ASP A 37 -9.80 -4.61 2.12
N HIS A 38 -10.97 -4.30 1.57
CA HIS A 38 -11.90 -3.31 2.14
C HIS A 38 -12.43 -3.70 3.53
N ARG A 39 -12.35 -4.98 3.89
CA ARG A 39 -12.76 -5.52 5.21
C ARG A 39 -11.68 -5.37 6.27
N THR A 40 -10.48 -4.90 5.92
CA THR A 40 -9.48 -4.54 6.94
C THR A 40 -9.95 -3.33 7.74
N ARG A 41 -9.38 -3.13 8.94
CA ARG A 41 -9.71 -1.95 9.75
C ARG A 41 -9.37 -0.65 9.03
N HIS A 42 -8.15 -0.50 8.53
CA HIS A 42 -7.74 0.67 7.75
C HIS A 42 -8.56 0.82 6.46
N GLY A 43 -8.97 -0.28 5.82
CA GLY A 43 -9.88 -0.25 4.66
C GLY A 43 -11.24 0.37 4.99
N ARG A 44 -11.90 -0.09 6.07
CA ARG A 44 -13.16 0.49 6.55
C ARG A 44 -12.99 1.94 7.03
N ASP A 45 -11.89 2.24 7.71
CA ASP A 45 -11.61 3.60 8.19
C ASP A 45 -11.46 4.56 7.00
N MET A 46 -10.75 4.17 5.93
CA MET A 46 -10.62 4.98 4.70
C MET A 46 -11.94 5.16 3.94
N GLN A 47 -12.86 4.20 4.01
CA GLN A 47 -14.19 4.34 3.41
C GLN A 47 -15.04 5.42 4.12
N LYS A 48 -14.87 5.55 5.44
CA LYS A 48 -15.55 6.58 6.23
C LYS A 48 -14.84 7.93 6.19
N ASN A 49 -13.51 7.91 6.16
CA ASN A 49 -12.67 9.09 6.19
C ASN A 49 -11.44 8.89 5.30
N ALA A 50 -11.44 9.53 4.13
CA ALA A 50 -10.36 9.41 3.17
C ALA A 50 -9.04 10.05 3.61
N ARG A 51 -9.04 10.88 4.67
CA ARG A 51 -7.82 11.53 5.19
C ARG A 51 -6.93 10.48 5.84
N VAL A 52 -5.69 10.43 5.37
CA VAL A 52 -4.68 9.48 5.86
C VAL A 52 -3.35 10.20 6.03
N VAL A 53 -2.55 9.70 6.96
CA VAL A 53 -1.14 10.07 7.06
C VAL A 53 -0.30 8.82 6.95
N ALA A 54 0.94 8.95 6.50
CA ALA A 54 1.84 7.82 6.37
C ALA A 54 3.28 8.20 6.71
N THR A 55 4.07 7.18 7.06
CA THR A 55 5.51 7.31 7.15
C THR A 55 6.22 6.21 6.37
N VAL A 56 7.33 6.59 5.72
CA VAL A 56 8.29 5.68 5.10
C VAL A 56 9.65 5.96 5.72
N ASN A 57 10.30 4.94 6.24
CA ASN A 57 11.54 5.09 6.99
C ASN A 57 12.63 4.22 6.37
N ALA A 58 13.87 4.70 6.42
CA ALA A 58 15.03 3.86 6.18
C ALA A 58 15.43 3.12 7.46
N ASP A 59 15.78 1.85 7.32
CA ASP A 59 16.48 1.15 8.38
C ASP A 59 17.84 1.81 8.61
N CYS A 60 18.22 1.98 9.87
CA CYS A 60 19.47 2.60 10.28
C CYS A 60 20.04 1.90 11.50
N ASP A 61 21.37 1.72 11.52
CA ASP A 61 22.05 1.04 12.62
C ASP A 61 22.25 1.97 13.83
N ASN A 62 22.47 3.27 13.58
CA ASN A 62 22.62 4.27 14.63
C ASN A 62 21.33 5.08 14.82
N TRP A 63 20.94 5.31 16.08
CA TRP A 63 19.71 6.01 16.42
C TRP A 63 19.62 7.45 15.84
N HIS A 64 20.76 8.13 15.66
CA HIS A 64 20.81 9.50 15.16
C HIS A 64 20.76 9.59 13.63
N ASP A 65 20.88 8.45 12.92
CA ASP A 65 20.79 8.37 11.46
C ASP A 65 19.34 8.19 10.98
N VAL A 66 18.37 8.19 11.91
CA VAL A 66 16.95 8.01 11.61
C VAL A 66 16.49 9.04 10.58
N ARG A 67 15.97 8.54 9.45
CA ARG A 67 15.39 9.35 8.39
C ARG A 67 14.06 8.75 7.97
N GLY A 68 13.02 9.58 8.02
CA GLY A 68 11.68 9.21 7.60
C GLY A 68 11.03 10.32 6.79
N LEU A 69 10.22 9.94 5.81
CA LEU A 69 9.30 10.84 5.14
C LEU A 69 7.93 10.75 5.81
N GLN A 70 7.39 11.89 6.20
CA GLN A 70 6.01 12.02 6.66
C GLN A 70 5.14 12.48 5.49
N ILE A 71 3.93 11.92 5.41
CA ILE A 71 3.00 12.15 4.31
C ILE A 71 1.63 12.44 4.89
N ASP A 72 0.96 13.47 4.39
CA ASP A 72 -0.44 13.80 4.67
C ASP A 72 -1.17 13.88 3.33
N GLY A 73 -2.31 13.22 3.22
CA GLY A 73 -3.11 13.26 2.01
C GLY A 73 -4.45 12.53 2.13
N THR A 74 -4.96 12.13 0.98
CA THR A 74 -6.22 11.39 0.88
C THR A 74 -6.02 10.09 0.09
N ALA A 75 -6.67 9.01 0.54
CA ALA A 75 -6.72 7.74 -0.16
C ALA A 75 -8.04 7.59 -0.93
N SER A 76 -7.97 7.04 -2.15
CA SER A 76 -9.15 6.75 -2.97
C SER A 76 -8.93 5.49 -3.79
N ILE A 77 -10.02 4.77 -4.09
CA ILE A 77 -9.98 3.63 -5.01
C ILE A 77 -9.76 4.14 -6.43
N ILE A 78 -8.77 3.56 -7.13
CA ILE A 78 -8.48 3.86 -8.54
C ILE A 78 -9.08 2.79 -9.45
N ASN A 79 -9.55 3.21 -10.63
CA ASN A 79 -10.23 2.35 -11.60
C ASN A 79 -9.64 2.52 -13.01
N GLY A 80 -10.03 1.63 -13.93
CA GLY A 80 -9.70 1.72 -15.35
C GLY A 80 -8.19 1.82 -15.62
N LEU A 81 -7.81 2.78 -16.48
CA LEU A 81 -6.42 2.95 -16.90
C LEU A 81 -5.47 3.32 -15.73
N ALA A 82 -5.94 4.09 -14.76
CA ALA A 82 -5.14 4.45 -13.58
C ALA A 82 -4.81 3.20 -12.76
N ARG A 83 -5.81 2.32 -12.56
CA ARG A 83 -5.62 1.02 -11.91
C ARG A 83 -4.61 0.16 -12.66
N ALA A 84 -4.76 0.02 -13.97
CA ALA A 84 -3.86 -0.80 -14.79
C ALA A 84 -2.40 -0.33 -14.71
N LYS A 85 -2.16 0.99 -14.76
CA LYS A 85 -0.82 1.58 -14.61
C LYS A 85 -0.23 1.31 -13.22
N ALA A 86 -1.02 1.52 -12.17
CA ALA A 86 -0.59 1.27 -10.79
C ALA A 86 -0.28 -0.21 -10.55
N LEU A 87 -1.12 -1.11 -11.07
CA LEU A 87 -0.91 -2.55 -10.97
C LEU A 87 0.38 -2.97 -11.68
N ALA A 88 0.64 -2.47 -12.90
CA ALA A 88 1.88 -2.77 -13.62
C ALA A 88 3.13 -2.35 -12.82
N LEU A 89 3.11 -1.15 -12.20
CA LEU A 89 4.20 -0.71 -11.31
C LEU A 89 4.34 -1.63 -10.09
N TYR A 90 3.22 -2.04 -9.50
CA TYR A 90 3.20 -2.87 -8.30
C TYR A 90 3.77 -4.26 -8.57
N LEU A 91 3.35 -4.91 -9.66
CA LEU A 91 3.85 -6.23 -10.08
C LEU A 91 5.34 -6.18 -10.46
N ALA A 92 5.76 -5.12 -11.16
CA ALA A 92 7.18 -4.92 -11.48
C ALA A 92 8.06 -4.76 -10.23
N LYS A 93 7.56 -4.11 -9.18
CA LYS A 93 8.28 -3.94 -7.91
C LYS A 93 8.31 -5.22 -7.07
N PHE A 94 7.27 -6.05 -7.16
CA PHE A 94 7.12 -7.26 -6.35
C PHE A 94 6.96 -8.51 -7.23
N PRO A 95 8.06 -9.07 -7.79
CA PRO A 95 8.01 -10.21 -8.72
C PRO A 95 7.34 -11.47 -8.15
N GLN A 96 7.41 -11.67 -6.83
CA GLN A 96 6.71 -12.76 -6.14
C GLN A 96 5.18 -12.62 -6.20
N ILE A 97 4.67 -11.40 -6.21
CA ILE A 97 3.25 -11.11 -6.38
C ILE A 97 2.85 -11.26 -7.85
N ASP A 98 3.74 -10.89 -8.78
CA ASP A 98 3.55 -11.12 -10.22
C ASP A 98 3.44 -12.62 -10.56
N ALA A 99 4.34 -13.43 -10.02
CA ALA A 99 4.28 -14.89 -10.17
C ALA A 99 2.97 -15.48 -9.62
N LEU A 100 2.54 -15.02 -8.44
CA LEU A 100 1.28 -15.44 -7.82
C LEU A 100 0.07 -14.99 -8.65
N PHE A 101 0.09 -13.78 -9.20
CA PHE A 101 -0.97 -13.25 -10.05
C PHE A 101 -1.10 -14.02 -11.37
N ALA A 102 0.04 -14.41 -11.97
CA ALA A 102 0.09 -15.14 -13.23
C ALA A 102 -0.22 -16.64 -13.08
N SER A 103 0.13 -17.25 -11.96
CA SER A 103 0.01 -18.70 -11.75
C SER A 103 -0.17 -19.03 -10.26
N PRO A 104 -1.34 -18.75 -9.66
CA PRO A 104 -1.59 -19.04 -8.26
C PRO A 104 -1.55 -20.55 -8.01
N LYS A 105 -0.90 -20.97 -6.93
CA LYS A 105 -0.79 -22.36 -6.51
C LYS A 105 -1.52 -22.56 -5.19
N GLY A 106 -2.75 -23.06 -5.28
CA GLY A 106 -3.59 -23.41 -4.13
C GLY A 106 -4.53 -22.30 -3.66
N GLU A 107 -5.50 -22.66 -2.82
CA GLU A 107 -6.66 -21.81 -2.47
C GLU A 107 -6.29 -20.44 -1.89
N HIS A 108 -5.23 -20.36 -1.08
CA HIS A 108 -4.78 -19.09 -0.47
C HIS A 108 -4.22 -18.11 -1.51
N GLU A 109 -3.48 -18.62 -2.50
CA GLU A 109 -2.90 -17.81 -3.56
C GLU A 109 -3.96 -17.38 -4.58
N GLU A 110 -4.91 -18.26 -4.90
CA GLU A 110 -6.06 -17.95 -5.76
C GLU A 110 -6.89 -16.81 -5.16
N THR A 111 -7.15 -16.84 -3.85
CA THR A 111 -7.86 -15.78 -3.14
C THR A 111 -7.13 -14.43 -3.24
N ILE A 112 -5.81 -14.42 -3.20
CA ILE A 112 -5.01 -13.20 -3.32
C ILE A 112 -5.01 -12.71 -4.77
N ALA A 113 -4.87 -13.62 -5.74
CA ALA A 113 -4.90 -13.30 -7.16
C ALA A 113 -6.26 -12.71 -7.59
N GLU A 114 -7.38 -13.28 -7.12
CA GLU A 114 -8.72 -12.73 -7.36
C GLU A 114 -8.90 -11.33 -6.80
N ARG A 115 -8.37 -11.06 -5.61
CA ARG A 115 -8.43 -9.72 -4.99
C ARG A 115 -7.54 -8.69 -5.68
N LEU A 116 -6.51 -9.16 -6.41
CA LEU A 116 -5.63 -8.32 -7.23
C LEU A 116 -6.17 -8.11 -8.65
N LYS A 117 -7.08 -8.96 -9.14
CA LYS A 117 -7.74 -8.81 -10.45
C LYS A 117 -8.68 -7.62 -10.48
#